data_AF-A0A967Z775-F1
#
_entry.id   AF-A0A967Z775-F1
#
_cell.length_a   1.000
_cell.length_b   1.000
_cell.length_c   1.000
_cell.angle_alpha   90.00
_cell.angle_beta   90.00
_cell.angle_gamma   90.00
#
_symmetry.space_group_name_H-M   'P 1'
#
loop_
_entity.id
_entity.type
_entity.pdbx_description
1 polymer ?
#
loop_
_entity_poly.entity_id
_entity_poly.type
_entity_poly.pdbx_seq_one_letter_code
_entity_poly.pdbx_strand_id
1 'polypeptide(L)'
;VINKTSRGTFQVVTDLFITLFTMFYFFRDGDRLIQRIKYLSPLNDAHEEELMHRFVSVSRATIKGTLLIGLVQGVLGGLTLWFFGVGSAILWGVVMVFLSVIPLVGSWLVLYPAAIIQLILGNIWQGIGIFLVTVVVIANIDNLLRPRLVGRDAGMHDLMIFFSTLGGISLFGIMGFIIGPVIAVFFLTILDIYSIEFKPDLDLAQSSSVEKHREESPSATTQS
;
A
#
# COMPACT_ATOMS: atom_id res chain seq x y z
N VAL A 1 -19.61 -25.62 13.40
CA VAL A 1 -19.17 -24.21 13.64
C VAL A 1 -17.75 -24.13 14.22
N ILE A 2 -17.32 -25.07 15.06
CA ILE A 2 -15.98 -25.09 15.70
C ILE A 2 -14.80 -25.16 14.70
N ASN A 3 -14.99 -25.62 13.46
CA ASN A 3 -13.90 -25.86 12.52
C ASN A 3 -13.45 -24.63 11.68
N LYS A 4 -14.24 -23.54 11.62
CA LYS A 4 -13.86 -22.33 10.86
C LYS A 4 -13.00 -21.39 11.71
N THR A 5 -13.31 -21.25 12.99
CA THR A 5 -12.55 -20.40 13.91
C THR A 5 -11.20 -21.01 14.26
N SER A 6 -11.12 -22.34 14.47
CA SER A 6 -9.84 -23.03 14.77
C SER A 6 -8.85 -22.96 13.60
N ARG A 7 -9.34 -23.08 12.36
CA ARG A 7 -8.52 -22.91 11.15
C ARG A 7 -7.97 -21.49 11.01
N GLY A 8 -8.78 -20.47 11.27
CA GLY A 8 -8.35 -19.08 11.20
C GLY A 8 -7.24 -18.75 12.21
N THR A 9 -7.41 -19.15 13.47
CA THR A 9 -6.36 -18.95 14.49
C THR A 9 -5.08 -19.70 14.16
N PHE A 10 -5.19 -20.96 13.71
CA PHE A 10 -4.02 -21.75 13.31
C PHE A 10 -3.27 -21.12 12.13
N GLN A 11 -4.00 -20.58 11.15
CA GLN A 11 -3.42 -19.89 10.01
C GLN A 11 -2.68 -18.62 10.43
N VAL A 12 -3.28 -17.76 11.26
CA VAL A 12 -2.62 -16.53 11.76
C VAL A 12 -1.36 -16.86 12.55
N VAL A 13 -1.38 -17.88 13.40
CA VAL A 13 -0.20 -18.31 14.16
C VAL A 13 0.90 -18.84 13.24
N THR A 14 0.52 -19.61 12.21
CA THR A 14 1.46 -20.15 11.22
C THR A 14 2.08 -19.02 10.40
N ASP A 15 1.26 -18.09 9.89
CA ASP A 15 1.71 -16.93 9.12
C ASP A 15 2.62 -16.02 9.96
N LEU A 16 2.29 -15.81 11.24
CA LEU A 16 3.12 -15.07 12.18
C LEU A 16 4.47 -15.76 12.38
N PHE A 17 4.48 -17.08 12.58
CA PHE A 17 5.71 -17.84 12.74
C PHE A 17 6.59 -17.77 11.48
N ILE A 18 6.01 -17.99 10.29
CA ILE A 18 6.74 -17.91 9.01
C ILE A 18 7.27 -16.49 8.79
N THR A 19 6.49 -15.47 9.10
CA THR A 19 6.89 -14.06 8.97
C THR A 19 8.07 -13.74 9.88
N LEU A 20 7.99 -14.08 11.16
CA LEU A 20 9.06 -13.84 12.14
C LEU A 20 10.32 -14.63 11.77
N PHE A 21 10.18 -15.89 11.35
CA PHE A 21 11.29 -16.71 10.88
C PHE A 21 11.96 -16.09 9.65
N THR A 22 11.18 -15.74 8.63
CA THR A 22 11.70 -15.13 7.40
C THR A 22 12.38 -13.79 7.69
N MET A 23 11.77 -12.96 8.53
CA MET A 23 12.31 -11.66 8.93
C MET A 23 13.64 -11.82 9.69
N PHE A 24 13.76 -12.81 10.57
CA PHE A 24 15.02 -13.12 11.25
C PHE A 24 16.14 -13.44 10.25
N TYR A 25 15.88 -14.32 9.27
CA TYR A 25 16.88 -14.66 8.26
C TYR A 25 17.18 -13.49 7.33
N PHE A 26 16.19 -12.69 6.94
CA PHE A 26 16.40 -11.49 6.13
C PHE A 26 17.25 -10.44 6.87
N PHE A 27 17.06 -10.28 8.18
CA PHE A 27 17.88 -9.36 8.97
C PHE A 27 19.29 -9.90 9.23
N ARG A 28 19.44 -11.22 9.39
CA ARG A 28 20.74 -11.86 9.64
C ARG A 28 21.60 -11.97 8.39
N ASP A 29 21.01 -12.42 7.28
CA ASP A 29 21.71 -12.75 6.04
C ASP A 29 21.44 -11.73 4.91
N GLY A 30 20.76 -10.63 5.22
CA GLY A 30 20.35 -9.61 4.24
C GLY A 30 21.51 -9.04 3.43
N ASP A 31 22.64 -8.72 4.08
CA ASP A 31 23.82 -8.18 3.40
C ASP A 31 24.39 -9.16 2.36
N ARG A 32 24.40 -10.46 2.68
CA ARG A 32 24.83 -11.51 1.74
C ARG A 32 23.87 -11.65 0.57
N LEU A 33 22.57 -11.53 0.84
CA LEU A 33 21.54 -11.58 -0.19
C LEU A 33 21.67 -10.39 -1.15
N ILE A 34 21.86 -9.18 -0.62
CA ILE A 34 22.08 -7.96 -1.41
C ILE A 34 23.35 -8.08 -2.25
N GLN A 35 24.46 -8.53 -1.69
CA GLN A 35 25.71 -8.73 -2.45
C GLN A 35 25.53 -9.74 -3.59
N ARG A 36 24.74 -10.79 -3.38
CA ARG A 36 24.47 -11.78 -4.42
C ARG A 36 23.55 -11.26 -5.52
N ILE A 37 22.58 -10.42 -5.16
CA ILE A 37 21.73 -9.70 -6.14
C ILE A 37 22.58 -8.77 -6.99
N LYS A 38 23.49 -7.99 -6.38
CA LYS A 38 24.45 -7.13 -7.09
C LYS A 38 25.35 -7.92 -8.04
N TYR A 39 25.92 -9.03 -7.57
CA TYR A 39 26.77 -9.87 -8.41
C TYR A 39 26.05 -10.45 -9.66
N LEU A 40 24.76 -10.74 -9.55
CA LEU A 40 23.95 -11.28 -10.65
C LEU A 40 23.34 -10.18 -11.54
N SER A 41 23.42 -8.93 -11.11
CA SER A 41 22.82 -7.80 -11.80
C SER A 41 23.72 -7.38 -12.97
N PRO A 42 23.15 -7.19 -14.18
CA PRO A 42 23.90 -6.71 -15.34
C PRO A 42 24.13 -5.19 -15.33
N LEU A 43 23.74 -4.50 -14.24
CA LEU A 43 23.84 -3.04 -14.12
C LEU A 43 25.27 -2.62 -13.77
N ASN A 44 25.64 -1.43 -14.23
CA ASN A 44 26.92 -0.81 -13.86
C ASN A 44 26.90 -0.36 -12.38
N ASP A 45 28.04 -0.44 -11.69
CA ASP A 45 28.20 -0.20 -10.25
C ASP A 45 27.53 1.11 -9.76
N ALA A 46 27.63 2.18 -10.56
CA ALA A 46 27.02 3.48 -10.26
C ALA A 46 25.47 3.41 -10.16
N HIS A 47 24.82 2.62 -11.01
CA HIS A 47 23.37 2.46 -10.99
C HIS A 47 22.93 1.57 -9.82
N GLU A 48 23.73 0.57 -9.45
CA GLU A 48 23.45 -0.28 -8.29
C GLU A 48 23.54 0.50 -6.97
N GLU A 49 24.53 1.39 -6.87
CA GLU A 49 24.69 2.25 -5.70
C GLU A 49 23.54 3.27 -5.59
N GLU A 50 23.11 3.86 -6.71
CA GLU A 50 21.96 4.74 -6.73
C GLU A 50 20.65 4.02 -6.34
N LEU A 51 20.43 2.80 -6.84
CA LEU A 51 19.30 1.94 -6.47
C LEU A 51 19.28 1.64 -4.97
N MET A 52 20.43 1.26 -4.40
CA MET A 52 20.54 1.00 -2.96
C MET A 52 20.30 2.27 -2.14
N HIS A 53 20.85 3.40 -2.56
CA HIS A 53 20.61 4.67 -1.88
C HIS A 53 19.12 5.05 -1.90
N ARG A 54 18.44 4.91 -3.05
CA ARG A 54 16.99 5.12 -3.16
C ARG A 54 16.22 4.16 -2.28
N PHE A 55 16.56 2.88 -2.26
CA PHE A 55 15.90 1.88 -1.41
C PHE A 55 16.02 2.22 0.08
N VAL A 56 17.22 2.57 0.54
CA VAL A 56 17.47 3.01 1.92
C VAL A 56 16.72 4.29 2.23
N SER A 57 16.71 5.26 1.31
CA SER A 57 15.98 6.51 1.46
C SER A 57 14.47 6.26 1.63
N VAL A 58 13.86 5.46 0.75
CA VAL A 58 12.43 5.11 0.80
C VAL A 58 12.10 4.32 2.06
N SER A 59 12.95 3.36 2.45
CA SER A 59 12.76 2.59 3.68
C SER A 59 12.82 3.49 4.91
N ARG A 60 13.80 4.40 4.99
CA ARG A 60 13.89 5.39 6.07
C ARG A 60 12.71 6.36 6.07
N ALA A 61 12.27 6.83 4.91
CA ALA A 61 11.09 7.68 4.77
C ALA A 61 9.82 6.96 5.23
N THR A 62 9.69 5.66 4.93
CA THR A 62 8.55 4.83 5.34
C THR A 62 8.53 4.60 6.85
N ILE A 63 9.68 4.28 7.46
CA ILE A 63 9.81 4.11 8.92
C ILE A 63 9.49 5.43 9.63
N LYS A 64 10.14 6.53 9.22
CA LYS A 64 9.90 7.86 9.80
C LYS A 64 8.46 8.32 9.60
N GLY A 65 7.90 8.08 8.41
CA GLY A 65 6.52 8.40 8.08
C GLY A 65 5.53 7.64 8.95
N THR A 66 5.74 6.34 9.17
CA THR A 66 4.90 5.52 10.04
C THR A 66 4.95 5.99 11.49
N LEU A 67 6.14 6.33 12.01
CA LEU A 67 6.28 6.90 13.36
C LEU A 67 5.59 8.26 13.49
N LEU A 68 5.73 9.13 12.49
CA LEU A 68 5.09 10.45 12.47
C LEU A 68 3.56 10.33 12.42
N ILE A 69 3.03 9.50 11.52
CA ILE A 69 1.60 9.21 11.41
C ILE A 69 1.09 8.69 12.76
N GLY A 70 1.81 7.75 13.36
CA GLY A 70 1.46 7.18 14.64
C GLY A 70 1.40 8.18 15.78
N LEU A 71 2.37 9.08 15.85
CA LEU A 71 2.37 10.17 16.83
C LEU A 71 1.16 11.09 16.63
N VAL A 72 0.86 11.48 15.39
CA VAL A 72 -0.28 12.33 15.07
C VAL A 72 -1.60 11.62 15.42
N GLN A 73 -1.74 10.34 15.10
CA GLN A 73 -2.91 9.52 15.45
C GLN A 73 -3.06 9.35 16.96
N GLY A 74 -1.98 9.08 17.69
CA GLY A 74 -2.00 8.93 19.13
C GLY A 74 -2.36 10.23 19.85
N VAL A 75 -1.84 11.36 19.39
CA VAL A 75 -2.18 12.69 19.94
C VAL A 75 -3.63 13.03 19.64
N LEU A 76 -4.07 12.95 18.38
CA LEU A 76 -5.45 13.31 18.01
C LEU A 76 -6.47 12.35 18.61
N GLY A 77 -6.18 11.05 18.62
CA GLY A 77 -7.02 10.05 19.28
C GLY A 77 -7.07 10.26 20.79
N GLY A 78 -5.93 10.54 21.43
CA GLY A 78 -5.87 10.86 22.86
C GLY A 78 -6.67 12.14 23.19
N LEU A 79 -6.54 13.19 22.39
CA LEU A 79 -7.33 14.42 22.53
C LEU A 79 -8.82 14.18 22.35
N THR A 80 -9.19 13.33 21.38
CA THR A 80 -10.60 12.93 21.15
C THR A 80 -11.15 12.23 22.39
N LEU A 81 -10.44 11.25 22.92
CA LEU A 81 -10.84 10.53 24.13
C LEU A 81 -10.94 11.45 25.35
N TRP A 82 -9.98 12.35 25.52
CA TRP A 82 -9.98 13.34 26.61
C TRP A 82 -11.17 14.30 26.51
N PHE A 83 -11.42 14.85 25.33
CA PHE A 83 -12.52 15.79 25.08
C PHE A 83 -13.89 15.18 25.36
N PHE A 84 -14.08 13.90 25.00
CA PHE A 84 -15.32 13.18 25.26
C PHE A 84 -15.40 12.50 26.64
N GLY A 85 -14.45 12.80 27.54
CA GLY A 85 -14.50 12.35 28.94
C GLY A 85 -14.16 10.88 29.15
N VAL A 86 -13.45 10.24 28.21
CA VAL A 86 -12.97 8.88 28.37
C VAL A 86 -11.74 8.89 29.29
N GLY A 87 -11.80 8.09 30.36
CA GLY A 87 -10.69 7.94 31.31
C GLY A 87 -9.41 7.43 30.64
N SER A 88 -8.27 7.77 31.24
CA SER A 88 -6.95 7.30 30.79
C SER A 88 -6.62 7.66 29.33
N ALA A 89 -7.11 8.79 28.83
CA ALA A 89 -6.93 9.24 27.45
C ALA A 89 -5.46 9.29 26.99
N ILE A 90 -4.54 9.69 27.88
CA ILE A 90 -3.09 9.70 27.60
C ILE A 90 -2.57 8.28 27.40
N LEU A 91 -2.98 7.32 28.25
CA LEU A 91 -2.58 5.92 28.12
C LEU A 91 -3.05 5.35 26.78
N TRP A 92 -4.33 5.56 26.44
CA TRP A 92 -4.89 5.11 25.17
C TRP A 92 -4.24 5.80 23.97
N GLY A 93 -3.88 7.08 24.09
CA GLY A 93 -3.09 7.80 23.09
C GLY A 93 -1.74 7.16 22.84
N VAL A 94 -0.99 6.83 23.89
CA VAL A 94 0.30 6.13 23.78
C VAL A 94 0.13 4.74 23.18
N VAL A 95 -0.89 3.98 23.60
CA VAL A 95 -1.22 2.67 23.02
C VAL A 95 -1.51 2.78 21.52
N MET A 96 -2.21 3.84 21.08
CA MET A 96 -2.44 4.11 19.66
C MET A 96 -1.15 4.40 18.88
N VAL A 97 -0.15 5.08 19.47
CA VAL A 97 1.16 5.29 18.82
C VAL A 97 1.88 3.96 18.55
N PHE A 98 1.78 2.99 19.45
CA PHE A 98 2.35 1.66 19.23
C PHE A 98 1.54 0.85 18.21
N LEU A 99 0.21 0.91 18.30
CA LEU A 99 -0.68 0.17 17.39
C LEU A 99 -0.63 0.72 15.96
N SER A 100 -0.37 2.01 15.74
CA SER A 100 -0.31 2.64 14.41
C SER A 100 0.84 2.15 13.54
N VAL A 101 1.80 1.41 14.11
CA VAL A 101 2.79 0.66 13.34
C VAL A 101 2.10 -0.31 12.38
N ILE A 102 0.92 -0.83 12.78
CA ILE A 102 0.05 -1.63 11.94
C ILE A 102 -0.96 -0.69 11.26
N PRO A 103 -0.80 -0.41 9.95
CA PRO A 103 -1.72 0.48 9.23
C PRO A 103 -3.15 -0.02 9.31
N LEU A 104 -4.13 0.89 9.31
CA LEU A 104 -5.57 0.64 9.44
C LEU A 104 -6.02 0.08 10.81
N VAL A 105 -5.18 -0.69 11.51
CA VAL A 105 -5.53 -1.28 12.81
C VAL A 105 -5.34 -0.27 13.94
N GLY A 106 -4.28 0.54 13.86
CA GLY A 106 -3.81 1.47 14.89
C GLY A 106 -4.86 2.16 15.74
N SER A 107 -5.46 3.21 15.19
CA SER A 107 -6.45 4.03 15.87
C SER A 107 -7.82 3.38 15.95
N TRP A 108 -8.17 2.49 15.00
CA TRP A 108 -9.51 1.89 14.94
C TRP A 108 -9.75 0.92 16.09
N LEU A 109 -8.72 0.15 16.45
CA LEU A 109 -8.82 -0.85 17.52
C LEU A 109 -9.05 -0.23 18.91
N VAL A 110 -8.68 1.05 19.09
CA VAL A 110 -8.91 1.79 20.33
C VAL A 110 -10.20 2.61 20.27
N LEU A 111 -10.41 3.38 19.21
CA LEU A 111 -11.49 4.37 19.14
C LEU A 111 -12.87 3.75 18.88
N TYR A 112 -12.98 2.69 18.06
CA TYR A 112 -14.27 2.04 17.81
C TYR A 112 -14.83 1.40 19.08
N PRO A 113 -14.07 0.57 19.82
CA PRO A 113 -14.54 0.07 21.11
C PRO A 113 -14.85 1.19 22.10
N ALA A 114 -14.02 2.24 22.17
CA ALA A 114 -14.29 3.36 23.06
C ALA A 114 -15.61 4.07 22.74
N ALA A 115 -15.90 4.29 21.46
CA ALA A 115 -17.18 4.86 21.01
C ALA A 115 -18.36 3.95 21.39
N ILE A 116 -18.25 2.65 21.09
CA ILE A 116 -19.31 1.66 21.40
C ILE A 116 -19.55 1.57 22.91
N ILE A 117 -18.49 1.54 23.72
CA ILE A 117 -18.60 1.50 25.18
C ILE A 117 -19.35 2.74 25.69
N GLN A 118 -19.03 3.94 25.19
CA GLN A 118 -19.74 5.16 25.59
C GLN A 118 -21.23 5.11 25.20
N LEU A 119 -21.57 4.59 24.02
CA LEU A 119 -22.97 4.39 23.62
C LEU A 119 -23.71 3.41 24.55
N ILE A 120 -23.08 2.30 24.91
CA ILE A 120 -23.65 1.29 25.82
C ILE A 120 -23.85 1.87 27.23
N LEU A 121 -22.93 2.72 27.68
CA LEU A 121 -23.02 3.40 28.99
C LEU A 121 -24.08 4.51 29.03
N GLY A 122 -24.81 4.76 27.93
CA GLY A 122 -25.84 5.80 27.84
C GLY A 122 -25.31 7.20 27.45
N ASN A 123 -24.00 7.33 27.24
CA ASN A 123 -23.32 8.56 26.83
C ASN A 123 -23.38 8.71 25.29
N ILE A 124 -24.58 8.91 24.78
CA ILE A 124 -24.88 8.88 23.32
C ILE A 124 -24.06 9.94 22.57
N TRP A 125 -24.01 11.18 23.09
CA TRP A 125 -23.30 12.28 22.46
C TRP A 125 -21.78 12.03 22.38
N GLN A 126 -21.21 11.45 23.43
CA GLN A 126 -19.79 11.11 23.50
C GLN A 126 -19.45 9.99 22.53
N GLY A 127 -20.25 8.93 22.50
CA GLY A 127 -20.04 7.81 21.58
C GLY A 127 -20.15 8.21 20.11
N ILE A 128 -21.19 8.96 19.74
CA ILE A 128 -21.36 9.50 18.38
C ILE A 128 -20.22 10.45 18.02
N GLY A 129 -19.83 11.33 18.96
CA GLY A 129 -18.74 12.28 18.76
C GLY A 129 -17.38 11.61 18.49
N ILE A 130 -17.02 10.62 19.30
CA ILE A 130 -15.79 9.83 19.10
C ILE A 130 -15.83 9.13 17.73
N PHE A 131 -16.96 8.51 17.37
CA PHE A 131 -17.13 7.83 16.10
C PHE A 131 -16.96 8.78 14.91
N LEU A 132 -17.63 9.94 14.94
CA LEU A 132 -17.53 10.95 13.89
C LEU A 132 -16.11 11.47 13.71
N VAL A 133 -15.43 11.84 14.80
CA VAL A 133 -14.04 12.31 14.72
C VAL A 133 -13.12 11.22 14.17
N THR A 134 -13.36 9.96 14.56
CA THR A 134 -12.58 8.82 14.07
C THR A 134 -12.70 8.64 12.57
N VAL A 135 -13.93 8.64 12.03
CA VAL A 135 -14.19 8.41 10.60
C VAL A 135 -13.80 9.62 9.75
N VAL A 136 -14.11 10.84 10.21
CA VAL A 136 -13.91 12.06 9.41
C VAL A 136 -12.46 12.53 9.46
N VAL A 137 -11.85 12.53 10.64
CA VAL A 137 -10.51 13.11 10.84
C VAL A 137 -9.46 12.00 10.85
N ILE A 138 -9.56 11.06 11.78
CA ILE A 138 -8.44 10.16 12.11
C ILE A 138 -8.19 9.13 11.00
N ALA A 139 -9.25 8.56 10.41
CA ALA A 139 -9.15 7.61 9.31
C ALA A 139 -8.53 8.23 8.04
N ASN A 140 -8.63 9.55 7.87
CA ASN A 140 -8.09 10.24 6.69
C ASN A 140 -6.62 10.64 6.84
N ILE A 141 -6.04 10.55 8.04
CA ILE A 141 -4.63 10.89 8.29
C ILE A 141 -3.73 9.99 7.45
N ASP A 142 -3.94 8.67 7.48
CA ASP A 142 -3.16 7.71 6.69
C ASP A 142 -3.23 7.99 5.18
N ASN A 143 -4.42 8.36 4.69
CA ASN A 143 -4.67 8.63 3.28
C ASN A 143 -4.03 9.94 2.77
N LEU A 144 -3.79 10.89 3.67
CA LEU A 144 -3.21 12.19 3.33
C LEU A 144 -1.70 12.22 3.54
N LEU A 145 -1.22 11.68 4.66
CA LEU A 145 0.18 11.77 5.05
C LEU A 145 1.03 10.79 4.25
N ARG A 146 0.59 9.54 4.07
CA ARG A 146 1.40 8.49 3.44
C ARG A 146 1.78 8.82 1.99
N PRO A 147 0.87 9.32 1.13
CA PRO A 147 1.23 9.68 -0.24
C PRO A 147 2.07 10.96 -0.33
N ARG A 148 1.87 11.93 0.58
CA ARG A 148 2.74 13.12 0.68
C ARG A 148 4.16 12.79 1.13
N LEU A 149 4.31 11.77 1.97
CA LEU A 149 5.60 11.30 2.47
C LEU A 149 6.34 10.40 1.47
N VAL A 150 5.60 9.69 0.62
CA VAL A 150 6.16 8.68 -0.31
C VAL A 150 6.24 9.16 -1.75
N GLY A 151 5.63 10.31 -2.08
CA GLY A 151 5.54 10.82 -3.44
C GLY A 151 4.40 10.13 -4.19
N ARG A 152 3.53 10.93 -4.78
CA ARG A 152 2.32 10.46 -5.45
C ARG A 152 2.38 10.96 -6.89
N ASP A 153 2.39 10.04 -7.84
CA ASP A 153 1.74 10.16 -9.16
C ASP A 153 1.85 8.81 -9.88
N ALA A 154 0.75 8.03 -9.88
CA ALA A 154 0.70 6.72 -10.53
C ALA A 154 -0.11 6.71 -11.84
N GLY A 155 -0.64 7.85 -12.28
CA GLY A 155 -1.24 8.03 -13.62
C GLY A 155 -2.37 7.07 -14.05
N MET A 156 -2.86 6.20 -13.16
CA MET A 156 -3.72 5.08 -13.52
C MET A 156 -5.17 5.51 -13.75
N HIS A 157 -5.76 5.04 -14.85
CA HIS A 157 -7.16 5.31 -15.21
C HIS A 157 -8.14 4.67 -14.21
N ASP A 158 -9.24 5.36 -13.90
CA ASP A 158 -10.19 4.97 -12.84
C ASP A 158 -10.81 3.57 -13.03
N LEU A 159 -11.06 3.15 -14.27
CA LEU A 159 -11.53 1.80 -14.57
C LEU A 159 -10.53 0.72 -14.13
N MET A 160 -9.23 0.96 -14.28
CA MET A 160 -8.20 0.01 -13.83
C MET A 160 -8.11 -0.04 -12.31
N ILE A 161 -8.30 1.09 -11.62
CA ILE A 161 -8.44 1.10 -10.15
C ILE A 161 -9.64 0.25 -9.74
N PHE A 162 -10.80 0.44 -10.37
CA PHE A 162 -12.01 -0.31 -10.05
C PHE A 162 -11.84 -1.83 -10.22
N PHE A 163 -11.40 -2.28 -11.40
CA PHE A 163 -11.22 -3.71 -11.67
C PHE A 163 -10.10 -4.34 -10.85
N SER A 164 -9.00 -3.63 -10.64
CA SER A 164 -7.90 -4.13 -9.79
C SER A 164 -8.33 -4.27 -8.34
N THR A 165 -9.16 -3.36 -7.83
CA THR A 165 -9.72 -3.44 -6.49
C THR A 165 -10.68 -4.62 -6.36
N LEU A 166 -11.59 -4.82 -7.32
CA LEU A 166 -12.52 -5.97 -7.34
C LEU A 166 -11.80 -7.32 -7.45
N GLY A 167 -10.86 -7.42 -8.39
CA GLY A 167 -10.04 -8.62 -8.58
C GLY A 167 -9.16 -8.89 -7.37
N GLY A 168 -8.55 -7.84 -6.80
CA GLY A 168 -7.78 -7.92 -5.57
C GLY A 168 -8.60 -8.44 -4.41
N ILE A 169 -9.80 -7.89 -4.18
CA ILE A 169 -10.70 -8.35 -3.11
C ILE A 169 -11.08 -9.82 -3.31
N SER A 170 -11.34 -10.22 -4.55
CA SER A 170 -11.69 -11.62 -4.86
C SER A 170 -10.54 -12.60 -4.57
N LEU A 171 -9.28 -12.19 -4.77
CA LEU A 171 -8.10 -13.05 -4.61
C LEU A 171 -7.52 -13.02 -3.19
N PHE A 172 -7.48 -11.84 -2.57
CA PHE A 172 -6.78 -11.58 -1.31
C PHE A 172 -7.72 -11.11 -0.17
N GLY A 173 -9.03 -11.13 -0.37
CA GLY A 173 -10.01 -10.68 0.61
C GLY A 173 -9.92 -9.18 0.90
N ILE A 174 -10.15 -8.74 2.15
CA ILE A 174 -10.09 -7.32 2.53
C ILE A 174 -8.73 -6.68 2.20
N MET A 175 -7.62 -7.42 2.36
CA MET A 175 -6.29 -6.92 2.00
C MET A 175 -6.15 -6.67 0.49
N GLY A 176 -6.96 -7.36 -0.31
CA GLY A 176 -7.06 -7.19 -1.75
C GLY A 176 -7.49 -5.79 -2.21
N PHE A 177 -8.19 -5.04 -1.37
CA PHE A 177 -8.51 -3.64 -1.66
C PHE A 177 -7.25 -2.77 -1.79
N ILE A 178 -6.22 -3.06 -1.00
CA ILE A 178 -4.93 -2.36 -1.03
C ILE A 178 -4.01 -2.99 -2.06
N ILE A 179 -3.91 -4.32 -2.06
CA ILE A 179 -2.97 -5.08 -2.89
C ILE A 179 -3.33 -4.96 -4.39
N GLY A 180 -4.63 -4.98 -4.73
CA GLY A 180 -5.10 -4.97 -6.10
C GLY A 180 -4.60 -3.77 -6.91
N PRO A 181 -4.90 -2.53 -6.50
CA PRO A 181 -4.41 -1.33 -7.19
C PRO A 181 -2.87 -1.25 -7.24
N VAL A 182 -2.17 -1.71 -6.19
CA VAL A 182 -0.71 -1.72 -6.16
C VAL A 182 -0.15 -2.62 -7.26
N ILE A 183 -0.64 -3.85 -7.39
CA ILE A 183 -0.21 -4.78 -8.44
C ILE A 183 -0.51 -4.21 -9.83
N ALA A 184 -1.69 -3.60 -10.02
CA ALA A 184 -2.05 -2.99 -11.31
C ALA A 184 -1.12 -1.83 -11.69
N VAL A 185 -0.79 -0.96 -10.74
CA VAL A 185 0.20 0.12 -10.96
C VAL A 185 1.56 -0.45 -11.33
N PHE A 186 2.04 -1.50 -10.64
CA PHE A 186 3.31 -2.15 -10.99
C PHE A 186 3.29 -2.73 -12.41
N PHE A 187 2.21 -3.42 -12.77
CA PHE A 187 2.05 -4.00 -14.10
C PHE A 187 2.07 -2.92 -15.19
N LEU A 188 1.29 -1.84 -15.03
CA LEU A 188 1.28 -0.72 -15.97
C LEU A 188 2.64 -0.03 -16.06
N THR A 189 3.31 0.17 -14.93
CA THR A 189 4.64 0.79 -14.89
C THR A 189 5.66 -0.04 -15.68
N ILE A 190 5.61 -1.37 -15.57
CA ILE A 190 6.48 -2.26 -16.37
C ILE A 190 6.17 -2.13 -17.87
N LEU A 191 4.88 -2.09 -18.24
CA LEU A 191 4.48 -1.90 -19.64
C LEU A 191 4.93 -0.54 -20.18
N ASP A 192 4.80 0.52 -19.40
CA ASP A 192 5.24 1.86 -19.77
C ASP A 192 6.76 1.90 -19.98
N ILE A 193 7.54 1.32 -19.05
CA ILE A 193 9.00 1.21 -19.20
C ILE A 193 9.36 0.42 -20.47
N TYR A 194 8.69 -0.71 -20.71
CA TYR A 194 8.91 -1.51 -21.92
C TYR A 194 8.61 -0.71 -23.19
N SER A 195 7.52 0.07 -23.20
CA SER A 195 7.14 0.89 -24.36
C SER A 195 8.15 1.99 -24.66
N ILE A 196 8.83 2.51 -23.64
CA ILE A 196 9.88 3.54 -23.78
C ILE A 196 11.17 2.90 -24.29
N GLU A 197 11.58 1.77 -23.73
CA GLU A 197 12.82 1.07 -24.10
C GLU A 197 12.77 0.55 -25.54
N PHE A 198 11.64 -0.07 -25.92
CA PHE A 198 11.47 -0.67 -27.26
C PHE A 198 10.79 0.26 -28.26
N LYS A 199 10.63 1.54 -27.94
CA LYS A 199 10.04 2.54 -28.84
C LYS A 199 10.67 2.54 -30.25
N PRO A 200 12.00 2.43 -30.41
CA PRO A 200 12.63 2.36 -31.74
C PRO A 200 12.19 1.13 -32.54
N ASP A 201 12.10 -0.05 -31.91
CA ASP A 201 11.73 -1.30 -32.57
C ASP A 201 10.22 -1.38 -32.85
N LEU A 202 9.41 -0.79 -31.97
CA LEU A 202 7.96 -0.68 -32.14
C LEU A 202 7.59 0.23 -33.32
N ASP A 203 8.29 1.35 -33.48
CA ASP A 203 8.10 2.27 -34.61
C ASP A 203 8.56 1.62 -35.95
N LEU A 204 9.60 0.78 -35.91
CA LEU A 204 10.06 -0.01 -37.08
C LEU A 204 9.06 -1.13 -37.45
N ALA A 205 8.42 -1.77 -36.48
CA ALA A 205 7.36 -2.76 -36.71
C ALA A 205 6.06 -2.12 -37.25
N GLN A 206 5.72 -0.90 -36.79
CA GLN A 206 4.58 -0.16 -37.31
C GLN A 206 4.81 0.39 -38.73
N SER A 207 5.99 0.95 -39.01
CA SER A 207 6.31 1.44 -40.35
C SER A 207 6.37 0.32 -41.39
N SER A 208 6.92 -0.85 -41.04
CA SER A 208 6.94 -2.02 -41.93
C SER A 208 5.57 -2.64 -42.19
N SER A 209 4.64 -2.59 -41.23
CA SER A 209 3.26 -3.06 -41.43
C SER A 209 2.41 -2.08 -42.24
N VAL A 210 2.63 -0.76 -42.09
CA VAL A 210 2.00 0.28 -42.93
C VAL A 210 2.48 0.20 -44.38
N GLU A 211 3.78 -0.02 -44.61
CA GLU A 211 4.34 -0.17 -45.97
C GLU A 211 3.79 -1.44 -46.65
N LYS A 212 3.71 -2.56 -45.91
CA LYS A 212 3.17 -3.83 -46.42
C LYS A 212 1.69 -3.72 -46.81
N HIS A 213 0.88 -2.98 -46.07
CA HIS A 213 -0.51 -2.69 -46.44
C HIS A 213 -0.65 -1.73 -47.63
N ARG A 214 0.34 -0.85 -47.85
CA ARG A 214 0.38 0.05 -49.01
C ARG A 214 0.77 -0.70 -50.29
N GLU A 215 1.67 -1.68 -50.19
CA GLU A 215 2.07 -2.56 -51.30
C GLU A 215 1.02 -3.60 -51.68
N GLU A 216 0.16 -4.04 -50.75
CA GLU A 216 -0.97 -4.95 -51.03
C GLU A 216 -2.21 -4.23 -51.60
N SER A 217 -2.27 -2.90 -51.57
CA SER A 217 -3.37 -2.10 -52.13
C SER A 217 -3.02 -1.16 -53.33
N PRO A 218 -2.24 -1.54 -54.37
CA PRO A 218 -1.99 -0.66 -55.52
C PRO A 218 -3.07 -0.72 -56.61
N SER A 219 -4.11 -1.57 -56.51
CA SER A 219 -5.01 -1.87 -57.63
C SER A 219 -6.42 -1.28 -57.51
N ALA A 220 -6.57 -0.05 -57.00
CA ALA A 220 -7.88 0.61 -56.98
C ALA A 220 -7.87 2.09 -57.37
N THR A 221 -6.87 2.58 -58.11
CA THR A 221 -6.95 3.91 -58.75
C THR A 221 -6.12 3.97 -60.03
N THR A 222 -6.47 3.17 -61.03
CA THR A 222 -6.24 3.52 -62.44
C THR A 222 -7.26 2.75 -63.26
N GLN A 223 -8.47 3.31 -63.40
CA GLN A 223 -9.28 3.20 -64.61
C GLN A 223 -10.50 4.12 -64.51
N SER A 224 -10.47 5.10 -65.43
CA SER A 224 -11.51 6.02 -65.94
C SER A 224 -12.34 6.86 -64.97
#